data_AF-A0A0G1GXE6-F1
#
_entry.id   AF-A0A0G1GXE6-F1
#
_cell.length_a   1.000
_cell.length_b   1.000
_cell.length_c   1.000
_cell.angle_alpha   90.00
_cell.angle_beta   90.00
_cell.angle_gamma   90.00
#
_symmetry.space_group_name_H-M   'P 1'
#
loop_
_entity.id
_entity.type
_entity.pdbx_description
1 polymer ?
#
loop_
_entity_poly.entity_id
_entity_poly.type
_entity_poly.pdbx_seq_one_letter_code
_entity_poly.pdbx_strand_id
1 'polypeptide(L)'
;MTKEEDRYWLDSAVNSFTTHVWENTLYPLIKQHKDNDLPLMFRNIKVILTVDCLWDEGLYQISIKADGPLFVVFLEYLTERPHEEPSLTYGDITDTTTLIEEVVEAWQAGQFMELPFE
;
A
#
# COMPACT_ATOMS: atom_id res chain seq x y z
N MET A 1 12.14 20.16 -9.99
CA MET A 1 12.28 19.75 -8.59
C MET A 1 13.69 19.28 -8.36
N THR A 2 14.18 19.45 -7.14
CA THR A 2 15.43 18.82 -6.69
C THR A 2 15.15 17.40 -6.20
N LYS A 3 16.18 16.55 -6.17
CA LYS A 3 16.06 15.18 -5.62
C LYS A 3 15.60 15.16 -4.15
N GLU A 4 15.83 16.25 -3.41
CA GLU A 4 15.41 16.41 -2.02
C GLU A 4 13.92 16.71 -1.92
N GLU A 5 13.39 17.55 -2.82
CA GLU A 5 11.95 17.83 -2.92
C GLU A 5 11.18 16.57 -3.33
N ASP A 6 11.68 15.83 -4.34
CA ASP A 6 11.05 14.59 -4.80
C ASP A 6 10.95 13.56 -3.66
N ARG A 7 12.03 13.42 -2.88
CA ARG A 7 12.06 12.53 -1.72
C ARG A 7 11.08 12.96 -0.63
N TYR A 8 11.01 14.26 -0.32
CA TYR A 8 10.08 14.79 0.69
C TYR A 8 8.63 14.44 0.35
N TRP A 9 8.21 14.61 -0.90
CA TRP A 9 6.84 14.30 -1.32
C TRP A 9 6.55 12.80 -1.27
N LEU A 10 7.52 11.97 -1.67
CA LEU A 10 7.41 10.53 -1.55
C LEU A 10 7.23 10.08 -0.10
N ASP A 11 8.10 10.56 0.80
CA ASP A 11 8.04 10.23 2.24
C ASP A 11 6.69 10.69 2.83
N SER A 12 6.20 11.86 2.43
CA SER A 12 4.88 12.38 2.84
C SER A 12 3.72 11.51 2.35
N ALA A 13 3.73 11.09 1.08
CA ALA A 13 2.67 10.24 0.51
C ALA A 13 2.65 8.86 1.18
N VAL A 14 3.83 8.27 1.38
CA VAL A 14 4.01 7.00 2.06
C VAL A 14 3.49 7.07 3.50
N ASN A 15 3.90 8.08 4.28
CA ASN A 15 3.43 8.26 5.66
C ASN A 15 1.90 8.44 5.74
N SER A 16 1.32 9.15 4.76
CA SER A 16 -0.14 9.29 4.64
C SER A 16 -0.82 7.93 4.44
N PHE A 17 -0.30 7.09 3.53
CA PHE A 17 -0.79 5.74 3.34
C PHE A 17 -0.63 4.87 4.60
N THR A 18 0.54 4.91 5.23
CA THR A 18 0.81 4.15 6.46
C THR A 18 -0.21 4.49 7.54
N THR A 19 -0.42 5.79 7.78
CA THR A 19 -1.35 6.26 8.81
C THR A 19 -2.79 5.95 8.45
N HIS A 20 -3.25 6.28 7.23
CA HIS A 20 -4.67 6.25 6.90
C HIS A 20 -5.18 4.89 6.42
N VAL A 21 -4.34 4.12 5.74
CA VAL A 21 -4.74 2.87 5.08
C VAL A 21 -4.18 1.67 5.83
N TRP A 22 -2.86 1.64 6.07
CA TRP A 22 -2.22 0.48 6.68
C TRP A 22 -2.62 0.30 8.14
N GLU A 23 -2.21 1.20 9.03
CA GLU A 23 -2.37 1.07 10.48
C GLU A 23 -3.84 1.05 10.92
N ASN A 24 -4.65 1.91 10.30
CA ASN A 24 -6.02 2.13 10.72
C ASN A 24 -7.01 1.14 10.10
N THR A 25 -6.68 0.50 8.96
CA THR A 25 -7.62 -0.38 8.25
C THR A 25 -7.04 -1.74 7.90
N LEU A 26 -6.01 -1.80 7.06
CA LEU A 26 -5.49 -3.07 6.53
C LEU A 26 -4.89 -3.94 7.64
N TYR A 27 -4.02 -3.39 8.48
CA TYR A 27 -3.37 -4.15 9.54
C TYR A 27 -4.38 -4.76 10.54
N PRO A 28 -5.36 -4.00 11.08
CA PRO A 28 -6.40 -4.58 11.93
C PRO A 28 -7.21 -5.67 11.24
N LEU A 29 -7.56 -5.49 9.96
CA LEU A 29 -8.32 -6.45 9.18
C LEU A 29 -7.52 -7.76 9.04
N ILE A 30 -6.27 -7.68 8.57
CA ILE A 30 -5.36 -8.82 8.44
C ILE A 30 -5.18 -9.55 9.78
N LYS A 31 -4.95 -8.81 10.87
CA LYS A 31 -4.79 -9.37 12.21
C LYS A 31 -6.03 -10.12 12.70
N GLN A 32 -7.24 -9.63 12.35
CA GLN A 32 -8.50 -10.30 12.69
C GLN A 32 -8.68 -11.62 11.93
N HIS A 33 -8.13 -11.73 10.73
CA HIS A 33 -8.19 -12.94 9.90
C HIS A 33 -7.20 -14.05 10.31
N LYS A 34 -6.48 -13.90 11.43
CA LYS A 34 -5.47 -14.82 12.03
C LYS A 34 -4.31 -15.18 11.10
N ASP A 35 -3.17 -14.53 11.36
CA ASP A 35 -1.74 -14.82 11.10
C ASP A 35 -1.25 -15.59 9.85
N ASN A 36 -2.06 -16.26 9.01
CA ASN A 36 -1.50 -17.01 7.87
C ASN A 36 -2.43 -17.37 6.69
N ASP A 37 -3.72 -17.08 6.70
CA ASP A 37 -4.58 -17.52 5.60
C ASP A 37 -4.95 -16.37 4.64
N LEU A 38 -4.05 -16.23 3.67
CA LEU A 38 -4.22 -15.74 2.30
C LEU A 38 -3.93 -14.26 2.04
N PRO A 39 -3.25 -13.97 0.92
CA PRO A 39 -3.19 -12.64 0.37
C PRO A 39 -4.57 -12.03 0.20
N LEU A 40 -4.67 -10.73 0.45
CA LEU A 40 -5.90 -9.96 0.23
C LEU A 40 -5.77 -9.14 -1.04
N MET A 41 -6.88 -9.01 -1.76
CA MET A 41 -6.95 -8.15 -2.93
C MET A 41 -8.11 -7.18 -2.80
N PHE A 42 -7.82 -5.90 -2.98
CA PHE A 42 -8.81 -4.83 -3.01
C PHE A 42 -8.72 -4.11 -4.35
N ARG A 43 -9.87 -3.67 -4.85
CA ARG A 43 -9.93 -2.91 -6.10
C ARG A 43 -10.88 -1.73 -5.98
N ASN A 44 -10.47 -0.60 -6.55
CA ASN A 44 -11.37 0.50 -6.91
C ASN A 44 -11.44 0.61 -8.46
N ILE A 45 -12.08 1.65 -8.98
CA ILE A 45 -12.27 1.86 -10.43
C ILE A 45 -10.94 1.86 -11.22
N LYS A 46 -9.84 2.30 -10.62
CA LYS A 46 -8.56 2.54 -11.30
C LYS A 46 -7.34 1.88 -10.65
N VAL A 47 -7.46 1.36 -9.43
CA VAL A 47 -6.33 0.89 -8.63
C VAL A 47 -6.65 -0.47 -8.04
N ILE A 48 -5.69 -1.36 -8.15
CA ILE A 48 -5.67 -2.67 -7.51
C ILE A 48 -4.61 -2.63 -6.43
N LEU A 49 -4.99 -3.05 -5.23
CA LEU A 49 -4.10 -3.21 -4.09
C LEU A 49 -4.07 -4.70 -3.74
N THR A 50 -2.88 -5.29 -3.77
CA THR A 50 -2.65 -6.67 -3.34
C THR A 50 -1.78 -6.64 -2.09
N VAL A 51 -2.21 -7.36 -1.05
CA VAL A 51 -1.48 -7.50 0.20
C VAL A 51 -1.01 -8.94 0.33
N ASP A 52 0.30 -9.14 0.27
CA ASP A 52 0.94 -10.44 0.39
C ASP A 52 1.73 -10.51 1.70
N CYS A 53 1.49 -11.55 2.52
CA CYS A 53 2.36 -11.86 3.64
C CYS A 53 3.55 -12.66 3.10
N LEU A 54 4.76 -12.10 3.20
CA LEU A 54 5.93 -12.70 2.57
C LEU A 54 6.69 -13.66 3.50
N TRP A 55 6.55 -13.56 4.84
CA TRP A 55 7.37 -14.28 5.82
C TRP A 55 6.61 -14.58 7.13
N ASP A 56 7.00 -15.65 7.83
CA ASP A 56 6.49 -16.01 9.17
C ASP A 56 6.70 -14.91 10.24
N GLU A 57 7.58 -13.93 10.00
CA GLU A 57 7.91 -12.84 10.91
C GLU A 57 6.99 -11.60 10.75
N GLY A 58 5.93 -11.70 9.93
CA GLY A 58 4.95 -10.63 9.80
C GLY A 58 5.44 -9.44 8.95
N LEU A 59 6.21 -9.73 7.89
CA LEU A 59 6.50 -8.79 6.80
C LEU A 59 5.40 -8.88 5.74
N TYR A 60 4.80 -7.74 5.40
CA TYR A 60 3.76 -7.61 4.40
C TYR A 60 4.23 -6.76 3.24
N GLN A 61 4.02 -7.25 2.02
CA GLN A 61 4.22 -6.49 0.80
C GLN A 61 2.86 -6.02 0.29
N ILE A 62 2.77 -4.74 -0.01
CA ILE A 62 1.62 -4.12 -0.63
C ILE A 62 2.01 -3.74 -2.05
N SER A 63 1.37 -4.38 -3.01
CA SER A 63 1.50 -4.05 -4.43
C SER A 63 0.35 -3.13 -4.82
N ILE A 64 0.67 -1.91 -5.24
CA ILE A 64 -0.31 -0.93 -5.73
C ILE A 64 -0.15 -0.82 -7.23
N LYS A 65 -1.21 -1.13 -7.97
CA LYS A 65 -1.22 -1.13 -9.43
C LYS A 65 -2.32 -0.24 -9.97
N ALA A 66 -1.98 0.66 -10.89
CA ALA A 66 -2.96 1.43 -11.65
C ALA A 66 -3.50 0.63 -12.86
N ASP A 67 -4.77 0.86 -13.22
CA ASP A 67 -5.38 0.41 -14.46
C ASP A 67 -4.76 1.22 -15.62
N GLY A 68 -3.93 0.56 -16.44
CA GLY A 68 -3.15 1.23 -17.48
C GLY A 68 -1.83 0.52 -17.78
N PRO A 69 -0.81 1.21 -18.36
CA PRO A 69 0.55 0.66 -18.44
C PRO A 69 0.99 0.17 -17.05
N LEU A 70 1.75 -0.94 -17.03
CA LEU A 70 2.17 -1.72 -15.86
C LEU A 70 3.02 -0.92 -14.84
N PHE A 71 2.44 0.08 -14.20
CA PHE A 71 3.02 0.77 -13.06
C PHE A 71 2.59 0.04 -11.80
N VAL A 72 3.56 -0.52 -11.09
CA VAL A 72 3.35 -1.24 -9.84
C VAL A 72 4.30 -0.66 -8.80
N VAL A 73 3.75 -0.15 -7.71
CA VAL A 73 4.53 0.30 -6.55
C VAL A 73 4.51 -0.81 -5.51
N PHE A 74 5.67 -1.16 -4.97
CA PHE A 74 5.81 -2.11 -3.88
C PHE A 74 6.18 -1.37 -2.61
N LEU A 75 5.38 -1.54 -1.55
CA LEU A 75 5.64 -1.06 -0.20
C LEU A 75 5.78 -2.27 0.73
N GLU A 76 6.85 -2.35 1.51
CA GLU A 76 7.03 -3.44 2.47
C GLU A 76 6.90 -2.91 3.91
N TYR A 77 6.05 -3.54 4.72
CA TYR A 77 5.73 -3.14 6.08
C TYR A 77 5.98 -4.28 7.07
N LEU A 78 6.62 -3.95 8.20
CA LEU A 78 6.77 -4.86 9.33
C LEU A 78 5.61 -4.68 10.32
N THR A 79 4.91 -5.77 10.64
CA THR A 79 3.80 -5.72 11.61
C THR A 79 4.23 -5.41 13.04
N GLU A 80 5.45 -5.75 13.42
CA GLU A 80 6.00 -5.37 14.74
C GLU A 80 6.25 -3.86 14.83
N ARG A 81 6.39 -3.19 13.69
CA ARG A 81 6.74 -1.77 13.59
C ARG A 81 5.98 -1.09 12.45
N PRO A 82 4.64 -1.03 12.52
CA PRO A 82 3.82 -0.53 11.43
C PRO A 82 4.01 0.97 11.19
N HIS A 83 4.58 1.69 12.17
CA HIS A 83 4.91 3.12 12.11
C HIS A 83 6.26 3.42 11.45
N GLU A 84 7.10 2.41 11.20
CA GLU A 84 8.35 2.63 10.45
C GLU A 84 8.01 2.85 8.97
N GLU A 85 8.72 3.76 8.32
CA GLU A 85 8.56 4.02 6.89
C GLU A 85 8.82 2.72 6.10
N PRO A 86 7.91 2.33 5.19
CA PRO A 86 8.11 1.13 4.37
C PRO A 86 9.29 1.29 3.42
N SER A 87 9.92 0.17 3.06
CA SER A 87 10.83 0.14 1.92
C SER A 87 10.05 0.21 0.62
N LEU A 88 10.45 1.16 -0.24
CA LEU A 88 9.94 1.32 -1.60
C LEU A 88 10.93 0.71 -2.60
N THR A 89 10.45 -0.18 -3.46
CA THR A 89 11.34 -0.95 -4.36
C THR A 89 11.19 -0.60 -5.85
N TYR A 90 10.07 -0.01 -6.29
CA TYR A 90 9.84 0.27 -7.72
C TYR A 90 8.92 1.47 -7.98
N GLY A 91 9.30 2.35 -8.92
CA GLY A 91 8.48 3.47 -9.43
C GLY A 91 9.28 4.72 -9.85
N ASP A 92 8.72 5.55 -10.75
CA ASP A 92 9.12 6.96 -10.87
C ASP A 92 8.52 7.73 -9.69
N ILE A 93 9.26 8.66 -9.08
CA ILE A 93 8.80 9.34 -7.86
C ILE A 93 7.48 10.07 -8.08
N THR A 94 7.31 10.75 -9.22
CA THR A 94 6.08 11.53 -9.51
C THR A 94 4.89 10.60 -9.63
N ASP A 95 5.03 9.52 -10.40
CA ASP A 95 3.97 8.52 -10.57
C ASP A 95 3.67 7.78 -9.26
N THR A 96 4.70 7.54 -8.43
CA THR A 96 4.58 6.88 -7.13
C THR A 96 3.79 7.74 -6.14
N THR A 97 4.14 9.03 -6.01
CA THR A 97 3.42 9.95 -5.11
C THR A 97 1.95 10.06 -5.50
N THR A 98 1.67 10.29 -6.78
CA THR A 98 0.30 10.43 -7.27
C THR A 98 -0.50 9.14 -7.06
N LEU A 99 0.09 7.98 -7.36
CA LEU A 99 -0.61 6.70 -7.17
C LEU A 99 -0.92 6.42 -5.70
N ILE A 100 0.00 6.71 -4.78
CA ILE A 100 -0.24 6.50 -3.33
C ILE A 100 -1.33 7.46 -2.83
N GLU A 101 -1.31 8.73 -3.24
CA GLU A 101 -2.35 9.70 -2.91
C GLU A 101 -3.73 9.26 -3.40
N GLU A 102 -3.85 8.80 -4.65
CA GLU A 102 -5.09 8.27 -5.21
C GLU A 102 -5.63 7.08 -4.39
N VAL A 103 -4.75 6.22 -3.87
CA VAL A 103 -5.14 5.10 -3.01
C VAL A 103 -5.71 5.60 -1.69
N VAL A 104 -5.03 6.54 -1.03
CA VAL A 104 -5.48 7.11 0.25
C VAL A 104 -6.85 7.76 0.09
N GLU A 105 -7.03 8.59 -0.93
CA GLU A 105 -8.30 9.27 -1.21
C GLU A 105 -9.44 8.27 -1.45
N ALA A 106 -9.21 7.27 -2.31
CA ALA A 106 -10.23 6.28 -2.62
C ALA A 106 -10.57 5.38 -1.42
N TRP A 107 -9.59 5.09 -0.55
CA TRP A 107 -9.80 4.32 0.67
C TRP A 107 -10.65 5.10 1.68
N GLN A 108 -10.32 6.36 1.92
CA GLN A 108 -11.09 7.26 2.79
C GLN A 108 -12.51 7.48 2.27
N ALA A 109 -12.71 7.45 0.94
CA ALA A 109 -14.02 7.53 0.32
C ALA A 109 -14.81 6.19 0.31
N GLY A 110 -14.23 5.10 0.81
CA GLY A 110 -14.88 3.78 0.86
C GLY A 110 -15.11 3.16 -0.52
N GLN A 111 -14.23 3.44 -1.49
CA GLN A 111 -14.41 3.03 -2.90
C GLN A 111 -13.73 1.71 -3.25
N PHE A 112 -13.10 1.05 -2.28
CA PHE A 112 -12.49 -0.26 -2.48
C PHE A 112 -13.50 -1.38 -2.20
N MET A 113 -13.51 -2.37 -3.07
CA MET A 113 -14.18 -3.65 -2.87
C MET A 113 -13.14 -4.76 -2.72
N GLU A 114 -13.39 -5.69 -1.80
CA GLU A 114 -12.60 -6.91 -1.68
C GLU A 114 -12.87 -7.81 -2.89
N LEU A 115 -11.80 -8.39 -3.44
CA LEU A 115 -11.84 -9.32 -4.55
C LEU A 115 -11.40 -10.71 -4.09
N PRO A 116 -11.98 -11.78 -4.66
CA PRO A 116 -11.45 -13.13 -4.46
C PRO A 116 -10.02 -13.22 -5.01
N PHE A 117 -9.14 -13.88 -4.27
CA PHE A 117 -7.81 -14.23 -4.76
C PHE A 117 -7.94 -15.46 -5.69
N GLU A 118 -7.47 -15.35 -6.93
CA GLU A 118 -7.49 -16.42 -7.96
C GLU A 118 -6.17 -17.19 -8.03
#